data_AF-A0A960U6S9-F1
#
_entry.id   AF-A0A960U6S9-F1
#
_cell.length_a   1.000
_cell.length_b   1.000
_cell.length_c   1.000
_cell.angle_alpha   90.00
_cell.angle_beta   90.00
_cell.angle_gamma   90.00
#
_symmetry.space_group_name_H-M   'P 1'
#
loop_
_entity.id
_entity.type
_entity.pdbx_description
1 polymer ?
#
loop_
_entity_poly.entity_id
_entity_poly.type
_entity_poly.pdbx_seq_one_letter_code
_entity_poly.pdbx_strand_id
1 'polypeptide(L)'
;MNVIQKHEKVKIISLILGLSSFLFYLYFLCPGIGFGDTAILIDNIQRTVINSEVNTHPFTILMGKIFLMLPFGELAYRANLLSTFFASLSLMVFFLSLYFLHGRLFISLLSTLSLAFSYSFFWHSTIVENYNISSFITSLSLLFY
;
A
#
# COMPACT_ATOMS: atom_id res chain seq x y z
N MET A 1 -14.69 11.36 28.04
CA MET A 1 -14.88 11.30 26.57
C MET A 1 -15.53 9.96 26.27
N ASN A 2 -16.69 9.94 25.59
CA ASN A 2 -17.41 8.68 25.34
C ASN A 2 -16.55 7.72 24.50
N VAL A 3 -16.63 6.42 24.77
CA VAL A 3 -15.88 5.37 24.04
C VAL A 3 -16.07 5.53 22.53
N ILE A 4 -17.31 5.82 22.10
CA ILE A 4 -17.68 6.10 20.71
C ILE A 4 -16.86 7.27 20.12
N GLN A 5 -16.71 8.37 20.86
CA GLN A 5 -15.92 9.53 20.41
C GLN A 5 -14.42 9.21 20.29
N LYS A 6 -13.91 8.27 21.10
CA LYS A 6 -12.51 7.83 21.03
C LYS A 6 -12.25 7.06 19.73
N HIS A 7 -13.18 6.19 19.33
CA HIS A 7 -13.06 5.43 18.09
C HIS A 7 -13.17 6.31 16.83
N GLU A 8 -14.07 7.29 16.83
CA GLU A 8 -14.19 8.25 15.71
C GLU A 8 -12.90 9.04 15.49
N LYS A 9 -12.27 9.54 16.57
CA LYS A 9 -10.97 10.24 16.46
C LYS A 9 -9.88 9.36 15.85
N VAL A 10 -9.83 8.09 16.23
CA VAL A 10 -8.81 7.14 15.73
C VAL A 10 -9.01 6.87 14.23
N LYS A 11 -10.25 6.72 13.78
CA LYS A 11 -10.57 6.57 12.34
C LYS A 11 -10.15 7.80 11.53
N ILE A 12 -10.38 9.00 12.06
CA ILE A 12 -9.94 10.23 11.40
C ILE A 12 -8.40 10.25 11.30
N ILE A 13 -7.70 9.89 12.37
CA ILE A 13 -6.23 9.84 12.38
C ILE A 13 -5.72 8.80 11.38
N SER A 14 -6.35 7.63 11.29
CA SER A 14 -5.95 6.61 10.32
C SER A 14 -6.16 7.09 8.88
N LEU A 15 -7.26 7.81 8.59
CA LEU A 15 -7.51 8.40 7.28
C LEU A 15 -6.48 9.48 6.92
N ILE A 16 -6.14 10.36 7.87
CA ILE A 16 -5.09 11.37 7.67
C ILE A 16 -3.74 10.70 7.41
N LEU A 17 -3.43 9.62 8.14
CA LEU A 17 -2.18 8.88 7.97
C LEU A 17 -2.12 8.17 6.61
N GLY A 18 -3.23 7.54 6.18
CA GLY A 18 -3.35 6.97 4.83
C GLY A 18 -3.20 8.02 3.74
N LEU A 19 -3.91 9.15 3.84
CA LEU A 19 -3.85 10.21 2.83
C LEU A 19 -2.47 10.89 2.77
N SER A 20 -1.88 11.19 3.92
CA SER A 20 -0.54 11.82 3.98
C SER A 20 0.56 10.88 3.46
N SER A 21 0.50 9.58 3.79
CA SER A 21 1.44 8.60 3.24
C SER A 21 1.24 8.38 1.73
N PHE A 22 -0.01 8.35 1.26
CA PHE A 22 -0.30 8.30 -0.18
C PHE A 22 0.30 9.49 -0.92
N LEU A 23 0.08 10.71 -0.45
CA LEU A 23 0.64 11.93 -1.06
C LEU A 23 2.18 11.94 -1.00
N PHE A 24 2.76 11.48 0.11
CA PHE A 24 4.21 11.37 0.26
C PHE A 24 4.82 10.41 -0.76
N TYR A 25 4.31 9.18 -0.87
CA TYR A 25 4.82 8.22 -1.86
C TYR A 25 4.49 8.63 -3.30
N LEU A 26 3.36 9.29 -3.53
CA LEU A 26 3.00 9.83 -4.84
C LEU A 26 4.01 10.87 -5.32
N TYR A 27 4.55 11.69 -4.41
CA TYR A 27 5.59 12.67 -4.74
C TYR A 27 6.91 12.01 -5.15
N PHE A 28 7.27 10.87 -4.56
CA PHE A 28 8.47 10.10 -4.88
C PHE A 28 8.25 8.96 -5.88
N LEU A 29 7.06 8.91 -6.50
CA LEU A 29 6.68 7.82 -7.38
C LEU A 29 7.61 7.72 -8.59
N CYS A 30 8.03 6.51 -8.92
CA CYS A 30 8.82 6.30 -10.13
C CYS A 30 7.96 6.61 -11.38
N PRO A 31 8.39 7.52 -12.28
CA PRO A 31 7.61 7.88 -13.46
C PRO A 31 7.58 6.77 -14.52
N GLY A 32 8.58 5.89 -14.51
CA GLY A 32 8.80 4.87 -15.54
C GLY A 32 8.88 3.45 -14.96
N ILE A 33 9.58 2.60 -15.69
CA ILE A 33 9.88 1.23 -15.25
C ILE A 33 10.93 1.32 -14.13
N GLY A 34 10.63 0.68 -12.99
CA GLY A 34 11.54 0.63 -11.86
C GLY A 34 12.71 -0.34 -12.06
N PHE A 35 13.43 -0.62 -10.98
CA PHE A 35 14.49 -1.63 -10.98
C PHE A 35 13.95 -3.05 -10.79
N GLY A 36 14.75 -4.07 -11.15
CA GLY A 36 14.43 -5.47 -10.91
C GLY A 36 13.29 -6.00 -11.78
N ASP A 37 12.36 -6.70 -11.15
CA ASP A 37 11.32 -7.56 -11.74
C ASP A 37 10.12 -6.76 -12.27
N THR A 38 10.15 -5.44 -12.06
CA THR A 38 9.03 -4.52 -12.28
C THR A 38 8.58 -4.50 -13.73
N ALA A 39 9.50 -4.58 -14.69
CA ALA A 39 9.18 -4.66 -16.11
C ALA A 39 8.35 -5.91 -16.44
N ILE A 40 8.70 -7.05 -15.84
CA ILE A 40 8.01 -8.33 -16.03
C ILE A 40 6.60 -8.24 -15.42
N LEU A 41 6.49 -7.67 -14.21
CA LEU A 41 5.21 -7.48 -13.55
C LEU A 41 4.29 -6.52 -14.33
N ILE A 42 4.84 -5.44 -14.89
CA ILE A 42 4.11 -4.50 -15.74
C ILE A 42 3.60 -5.18 -17.02
N ASP A 43 4.44 -5.95 -17.71
CA ASP A 43 4.03 -6.71 -18.91
C ASP A 43 2.92 -7.73 -18.56
N ASN A 44 3.07 -8.44 -17.43
CA ASN A 44 2.06 -9.36 -16.93
C ASN A 44 0.74 -8.66 -16.58
N ILE A 45 0.76 -7.47 -15.98
CA ILE A 45 -0.44 -6.65 -15.74
C ILE A 45 -1.09 -6.25 -17.08
N GLN A 46 -0.28 -5.75 -18.01
CA GLN A 46 -0.77 -5.27 -19.31
C GLN A 46 -1.46 -6.39 -20.10
N ARG A 47 -0.82 -7.55 -20.19
CA ARG A 47 -1.31 -8.74 -20.91
C ARG A 47 -2.30 -9.58 -20.10
N THR A 48 -2.41 -9.32 -18.79
CA THR A 48 -3.25 -10.09 -17.87
C THR A 48 -2.86 -11.57 -17.85
N VAL A 49 -1.55 -11.83 -17.78
CA VAL A 49 -1.00 -13.20 -17.74
C VAL A 49 -1.15 -13.73 -16.32
N ILE A 50 -2.09 -14.65 -16.12
CA ILE A 50 -2.30 -15.31 -14.83
C ILE A 50 -1.84 -16.76 -14.98
N ASN A 51 -0.71 -17.10 -14.36
CA ASN A 51 -0.13 -18.43 -14.37
C ASN A 51 0.46 -18.79 -12.99
N SER A 52 1.00 -20.00 -12.86
CA SER A 52 1.65 -20.50 -11.64
C SER A 52 3.17 -20.39 -11.69
N GLU A 53 3.72 -19.58 -12.59
CA GLU A 53 5.17 -19.39 -12.70
C GLU A 53 5.71 -18.56 -11.52
N VAL A 54 7.00 -18.73 -11.27
CA VAL A 54 7.72 -17.95 -10.25
C VAL A 54 7.66 -16.47 -10.67
N ASN A 55 7.36 -15.59 -9.71
CA ASN A 55 7.15 -14.14 -9.88
C ASN A 55 5.80 -13.71 -10.48
N THR A 56 4.86 -14.65 -10.68
CA THR A 56 3.48 -14.30 -11.04
C THR A 56 2.63 -14.07 -9.79
N HIS A 57 1.99 -12.90 -9.72
CA HIS A 57 1.16 -12.49 -8.60
C HIS A 57 -0.26 -12.18 -9.08
N PRO A 58 -1.17 -13.18 -9.13
CA PRO A 58 -2.49 -13.03 -9.76
C PRO A 58 -3.30 -11.86 -9.21
N PHE A 59 -3.28 -11.64 -7.89
CA PHE A 59 -4.03 -10.56 -7.27
C PHE A 59 -3.48 -9.18 -7.64
N THR A 60 -2.15 -9.04 -7.66
CA THR A 60 -1.44 -7.84 -8.10
C THR A 60 -1.70 -7.55 -9.58
N ILE A 61 -1.76 -8.58 -10.41
CA ILE A 61 -2.05 -8.47 -11.85
C ILE A 61 -3.48 -7.98 -12.08
N LEU A 62 -4.46 -8.57 -11.40
CA LEU A 62 -5.87 -8.17 -11.49
C LEU A 62 -6.09 -6.73 -11.01
N MET A 63 -5.52 -6.37 -9.85
CA MET A 63 -5.63 -5.01 -9.32
C MET A 63 -4.88 -4.00 -10.20
N GLY A 64 -3.69 -4.35 -10.67
CA GLY A 64 -2.92 -3.52 -11.60
C GLY A 64 -3.68 -3.20 -12.89
N LYS A 65 -4.50 -4.13 -13.39
CA LYS A 65 -5.32 -3.91 -14.59
C LYS A 65 -6.31 -2.75 -14.39
N ILE A 66 -6.88 -2.60 -13.20
CA ILE A 66 -7.78 -1.50 -12.86
C ILE A 66 -7.01 -0.16 -12.92
N PHE A 67 -5.79 -0.12 -12.38
CA PHE A 67 -4.94 1.07 -12.42
C PHE A 67 -4.48 1.44 -13.83
N LEU A 68 -4.25 0.45 -14.71
CA LEU A 68 -3.93 0.73 -16.11
C LEU A 68 -5.10 1.36 -16.90
N MET A 69 -6.34 1.26 -16.41
CA MET A 69 -7.51 1.91 -17.04
C MET A 69 -7.58 3.41 -16.74
N LEU A 70 -6.73 3.94 -15.84
CA LEU A 70 -6.66 5.38 -15.57
C LEU A 70 -6.24 6.15 -16.84
N PRO A 71 -6.94 7.25 -17.19
CA PRO A 71 -6.72 7.97 -18.44
C PRO A 71 -5.60 9.02 -18.34
N PHE A 72 -4.56 8.77 -17.55
CA PHE A 72 -3.45 9.71 -17.34
C PHE A 72 -2.13 9.00 -17.08
N GLY A 73 -1.03 9.68 -17.41
CA GLY A 73 0.33 9.18 -17.19
C GLY A 73 0.71 8.01 -18.09
N GLU A 74 1.98 7.64 -18.04
CA GLU A 74 2.48 6.48 -18.78
C GLU A 74 1.98 5.17 -18.18
N LEU A 75 2.14 4.08 -18.94
CA LEU A 75 1.73 2.75 -18.50
C LEU A 75 2.46 2.33 -17.21
N ALA A 76 3.77 2.56 -17.13
CA ALA A 76 4.56 2.23 -15.95
C ALA A 76 4.19 3.10 -14.73
N TYR A 77 3.95 4.40 -14.93
CA TYR A 77 3.46 5.30 -13.88
C TYR A 77 2.16 4.79 -13.25
N ARG A 78 1.19 4.41 -14.09
CA ARG A 78 -0.09 3.85 -13.65
C ARG A 78 0.08 2.53 -12.90
N ALA A 79 1.01 1.68 -13.33
CA ALA A 79 1.33 0.46 -12.61
C ALA A 79 1.95 0.76 -11.25
N ASN A 80 2.89 1.73 -11.14
CA ASN A 80 3.51 2.09 -9.88
C ASN A 80 2.52 2.68 -8.86
N LEU A 81 1.47 3.37 -9.33
CA LEU A 81 0.39 3.86 -8.47
C LEU A 81 -0.31 2.75 -7.67
N LEU A 82 -0.36 1.52 -8.20
CA LEU A 82 -0.89 0.35 -7.49
C LEU A 82 -0.15 0.16 -6.16
N SER A 83 1.17 0.11 -6.21
CA SER A 83 2.03 -0.07 -5.03
C SER A 83 1.83 1.05 -4.02
N THR A 84 1.81 2.31 -4.48
CA THR A 84 1.60 3.48 -3.62
C THR A 84 0.24 3.45 -2.94
N PHE A 85 -0.81 3.08 -3.68
CA PHE A 85 -2.16 2.97 -3.13
C PHE A 85 -2.22 1.89 -2.04
N PHE A 86 -1.75 0.68 -2.32
CA PHE A 86 -1.78 -0.41 -1.34
C PHE A 86 -0.82 -0.19 -0.17
N ALA A 87 0.31 0.50 -0.35
CA ALA A 87 1.19 0.91 0.74
C ALA A 87 0.46 1.84 1.72
N SER A 88 -0.24 2.86 1.20
CA SER A 88 -1.00 3.80 2.03
C SER A 88 -2.14 3.12 2.80
N LEU A 89 -2.85 2.19 2.16
CA LEU A 89 -3.86 1.35 2.81
C LEU A 89 -3.25 0.44 3.86
N SER A 90 -2.10 -0.17 3.58
CA SER A 90 -1.37 -1.02 4.52
C SER A 90 -1.02 -0.25 5.80
N LEU A 91 -0.51 0.98 5.69
CA LEU A 91 -0.19 1.82 6.85
C LEU A 91 -1.44 2.23 7.64
N MET A 92 -2.53 2.59 6.95
CA MET A 92 -3.81 2.91 7.59
C MET A 92 -4.32 1.73 8.42
N VAL A 93 -4.35 0.53 7.82
CA VAL A 93 -4.84 -0.68 8.47
C VAL A 93 -3.88 -1.12 9.59
N PHE A 94 -2.57 -1.10 9.35
CA PHE A 94 -1.56 -1.44 10.35
C PHE A 94 -1.67 -0.56 11.61
N PHE A 95 -1.88 0.75 11.44
CA PHE A 95 -2.14 1.66 12.55
C PHE A 95 -3.40 1.26 13.34
N LEU A 96 -4.49 0.95 12.64
CA LEU A 96 -5.74 0.52 13.27
C LEU A 96 -5.55 -0.80 14.03
N SER A 97 -4.91 -1.79 13.42
CA SER A 97 -4.63 -3.09 14.05
C SER A 97 -3.83 -2.91 15.34
N LEU A 98 -2.75 -2.11 15.31
CA LEU A 98 -1.95 -1.82 16.50
C LEU A 98 -2.75 -1.08 17.59
N TYR A 99 -3.60 -0.13 17.18
CA TYR A 99 -4.42 0.61 18.13
C TYR A 99 -5.48 -0.28 18.78
N PHE A 100 -6.14 -1.15 18.03
CA PHE A 100 -7.12 -2.08 18.59
C PHE A 100 -6.48 -3.15 19.47
N LEU A 101 -5.25 -3.57 19.17
CA LEU A 101 -4.51 -4.54 19.98
C LEU A 101 -4.08 -3.97 21.35
N HIS A 102 -3.56 -2.74 21.40
CA HIS A 102 -2.93 -2.19 22.62
C HIS A 102 -3.68 -1.01 23.25
N GLY A 103 -4.60 -0.36 22.53
CA GLY A 103 -5.34 0.84 22.97
C GLY A 103 -4.51 2.12 23.13
N ARG A 104 -3.21 2.09 22.76
CA ARG A 104 -2.23 3.18 22.98
C ARG A 104 -1.91 3.91 21.68
N LEU A 105 -2.52 5.09 21.49
CA LEU A 105 -2.40 5.90 20.28
C LEU A 105 -0.96 6.26 19.91
N PHE A 106 -0.16 6.70 20.89
CA PHE A 106 1.22 7.13 20.65
C PHE A 106 2.10 6.00 20.12
N ILE A 107 1.96 4.79 20.67
CA ILE A 107 2.74 3.62 20.25
C ILE A 107 2.33 3.20 18.84
N SER A 108 1.02 3.15 18.54
CA SER A 108 0.53 2.82 17.20
C SER A 108 1.04 3.83 16.15
N LEU A 109 1.02 5.13 16.46
CA LEU A 109 1.55 6.16 15.57
C LEU A 109 3.05 6.00 15.34
N LEU A 110 3.84 5.87 16.40
CA LEU A 110 5.29 5.78 16.31
C LEU A 110 5.73 4.53 15.51
N SER A 111 5.09 3.39 15.73
CA SER A 111 5.37 2.16 14.99
C SER A 111 4.98 2.28 13.52
N THR A 112 3.83 2.88 13.22
CA THR A 112 3.37 3.05 11.84
C THR A 112 4.25 4.04 11.07
N LEU A 113 4.65 5.14 11.70
CA LEU A 113 5.57 6.12 11.08
C LEU A 113 6.96 5.51 10.87
N SER A 114 7.46 4.74 11.85
CA SER A 114 8.72 3.98 11.70
C SER A 114 8.67 3.03 10.50
N LEU A 115 7.54 2.35 10.29
CA LEU A 115 7.34 1.49 9.11
C LEU A 115 7.25 2.31 7.82
N ALA A 116 6.49 3.40 7.81
CA ALA A 116 6.29 4.26 6.64
C ALA A 116 7.61 4.84 6.11
N PHE A 117 8.51 5.26 7.01
CA PHE A 117 9.81 5.83 6.63
C PHE A 117 10.95 4.81 6.60
N SER A 118 10.65 3.52 6.79
CA SER A 118 11.64 2.46 6.61
C SER A 118 12.05 2.39 5.15
N TYR A 119 13.36 2.28 4.89
CA TYR A 119 13.91 2.25 3.53
C TYR A 119 13.25 1.18 2.65
N SER A 120 13.07 -0.04 3.18
CA SER A 120 12.47 -1.14 2.43
C SER A 120 11.01 -0.86 2.06
N PHE A 121 10.22 -0.33 3.00
CA PHE A 121 8.81 -0.05 2.75
C PHE A 121 8.65 1.12 1.77
N PHE A 122 9.44 2.17 1.94
CA PHE A 122 9.47 3.32 1.03
C PHE A 122 9.81 2.90 -0.40
N TRP A 123 10.88 2.12 -0.59
CA TRP A 123 11.32 1.67 -1.91
C TRP A 123 10.21 0.92 -2.64
N HIS A 124 9.63 -0.10 -2.00
CA HIS A 124 8.54 -0.87 -2.59
C HIS A 124 7.24 -0.07 -2.74
N SER A 125 7.06 1.04 -2.03
CA SER A 125 5.90 1.94 -2.17
C SER A 125 5.93 2.79 -3.43
N THR A 126 7.11 3.05 -3.99
CA THR A 126 7.32 3.95 -5.14
C THR A 126 7.42 3.24 -6.50
N ILE A 127 7.42 1.91 -6.48
CA ILE A 127 7.62 1.06 -7.66
C ILE A 127 6.64 -0.12 -7.58
N VAL A 128 6.10 -0.58 -8.71
CA VAL A 128 5.14 -1.68 -8.77
C VAL A 128 5.77 -3.01 -8.35
N GLU A 129 5.27 -3.55 -7.25
CA GLU A 129 5.77 -4.77 -6.63
C GLU A 129 4.64 -5.47 -5.87
N ASN A 130 4.80 -6.76 -5.60
CA ASN A 130 3.78 -7.51 -4.85
C ASN A 130 3.80 -7.25 -3.34
N TYR A 131 4.89 -6.70 -2.80
CA TYR A 131 5.10 -6.59 -1.35
C TYR A 131 4.05 -5.76 -0.63
N ASN A 132 3.64 -4.59 -1.15
CA ASN A 132 2.70 -3.72 -0.42
C ASN A 132 1.28 -4.29 -0.39
N ILE A 133 0.89 -5.00 -1.44
CA ILE A 133 -0.38 -5.73 -1.48
C ILE A 133 -0.36 -6.83 -0.43
N SER A 134 0.73 -7.59 -0.33
CA SER A 134 0.91 -8.58 0.73
C SER A 134 0.89 -7.94 2.12
N SER A 135 1.59 -6.81 2.32
CA SER A 135 1.59 -6.06 3.58
C SER A 135 0.19 -5.59 3.96
N PHE A 136 -0.61 -5.13 2.99
CA PHE A 136 -2.00 -4.74 3.22
C PHE A 136 -2.84 -5.93 3.69
N ILE A 137 -2.76 -7.07 3.00
CA ILE A 137 -3.51 -8.28 3.36
C ILE A 137 -3.12 -8.78 4.75
N THR A 138 -1.81 -8.82 5.07
CA THR A 138 -1.32 -9.22 6.40
C THR A 138 -1.77 -8.24 7.49
N SER A 139 -1.70 -6.94 7.23
CA SER A 139 -2.19 -5.93 8.19
C SER A 139 -3.69 -6.05 8.42
N LEU A 140 -4.45 -6.36 7.37
CA LEU A 140 -5.88 -6.56 7.41
C LEU A 140 -6.26 -7.82 8.18
N SER A 141 -5.52 -8.93 8.01
CA SER A 141 -5.75 -10.13 8.81
C SER A 141 -5.52 -9.89 10.30
N LEU A 142 -4.53 -9.05 10.66
CA LEU A 142 -4.28 -8.65 12.04
C LEU A 142 -5.39 -7.78 12.63
N LEU A 143 -6.16 -7.07 11.80
CA LEU A 143 -7.26 -6.23 12.28
C LEU A 143 -8.47 -7.05 12.72
N PHE A 144 -8.67 -8.22 12.10
CA PHE A 144 -9.81 -9.11 12.33
C PHE A 144 -9.52 -10.23 13.33
N TYR A 145 -8.30 -10.32 13.84
CA TYR A 145 -7.92 -11.26 14.90
C TYR A 145 -8.26 -10.67 16.28
#